data_AF-A0A2E1GUH4-F1
#
_entry.id   AF-A0A2E1GUH4-F1
#
_cell.length_a   1.000
_cell.length_b   1.000
_cell.length_c   1.000
_cell.angle_alpha   90.00
_cell.angle_beta   90.00
_cell.angle_gamma   90.00
#
_symmetry.space_group_name_H-M   'P 1'
#
loop_
_entity.id
_entity.type
_entity.pdbx_description
1 polymer ?
#
loop_
_entity_poly.entity_id
_entity_poly.type
_entity_poly.pdbx_seq_one_letter_code
_entity_poly.pdbx_strand_id
1 'polypeptide(L)'
;MKNFLSFLNLNFLLNDDSLKNWRIIIFVSLLALIMIYSGHSAENKIFKIAKLNENINELKNEFIDKRSELIQLKMESKISLKLSHLDLEPANKPPIKIVYEN
;
A
#
# COMPACT_ATOMS: atom_id res chain seq x y z
N MET A 1 34.31 -37.32 -15.54
CA MET A 1 33.71 -37.71 -14.24
C MET A 1 34.64 -37.52 -13.04
N LYS A 2 35.95 -37.80 -13.13
CA LYS A 2 36.89 -37.63 -11.99
C LYS A 2 36.94 -36.21 -11.41
N ASN A 3 36.81 -35.18 -12.24
CA ASN A 3 36.91 -33.78 -11.80
C ASN A 3 35.71 -33.32 -10.95
N PHE A 4 34.50 -33.80 -11.27
CA PHE A 4 33.30 -33.50 -10.47
C PHE A 4 33.33 -34.21 -9.11
N LEU A 5 33.78 -35.46 -9.10
CA LEU A 5 34.03 -36.20 -7.85
C LEU A 5 35.11 -35.53 -6.99
N SER A 6 36.18 -34.99 -7.58
CA SER A 6 37.22 -34.27 -6.81
C SER A 6 36.73 -32.95 -6.21
N PHE A 7 35.75 -32.30 -6.85
CA PHE A 7 35.09 -31.11 -6.32
C PHE A 7 34.17 -31.46 -5.13
N LEU A 8 33.41 -32.56 -5.24
CA LEU A 8 32.57 -33.06 -4.14
C LEU A 8 33.39 -33.65 -2.98
N ASN A 9 34.54 -34.29 -3.27
CA ASN A 9 35.40 -34.98 -2.29
C ASN A 9 36.29 -34.01 -1.47
N LEU A 10 35.98 -32.71 -1.42
CA LEU A 10 36.72 -31.71 -0.64
C LEU A 10 38.21 -31.55 -1.01
N ASN A 11 38.72 -32.15 -2.09
CA ASN A 11 40.13 -31.96 -2.49
C ASN A 11 40.46 -30.48 -2.79
N PHE A 12 39.45 -29.67 -3.15
CA PHE A 12 39.58 -28.20 -3.27
C PHE A 12 39.94 -27.51 -1.95
N LEU A 13 39.55 -28.08 -0.82
CA LEU A 13 39.81 -27.54 0.52
C LEU A 13 41.15 -28.00 1.12
N LEU A 14 41.74 -29.09 0.60
CA LEU A 14 42.92 -29.75 1.17
C LEU A 14 44.21 -29.57 0.35
N ASN A 15 44.14 -29.03 -0.88
CA ASN A 15 45.31 -28.73 -1.71
C ASN A 15 46.12 -27.54 -1.17
N ASP A 16 47.37 -27.37 -1.64
CA ASP A 16 48.31 -26.33 -1.18
C ASP A 16 47.76 -24.88 -1.25
N ASP A 17 46.80 -24.62 -2.15
CA ASP A 17 46.08 -23.33 -2.29
C ASP A 17 44.79 -23.21 -1.45
N SER A 18 44.60 -24.09 -0.46
CA SER A 18 43.40 -24.19 0.40
C SER A 18 42.96 -22.87 1.04
N LEU A 19 43.90 -21.99 1.42
CA LEU A 19 43.61 -20.69 2.02
C LEU A 19 42.78 -19.78 1.10
N LYS A 20 43.06 -19.79 -0.21
CA LYS A 20 42.32 -18.97 -1.19
C LYS A 20 40.89 -19.49 -1.35
N ASN A 21 40.72 -20.79 -1.26
CA ASN A 21 39.46 -21.51 -1.41
C ASN A 21 38.55 -21.32 -0.18
N TRP A 22 39.12 -21.35 1.02
CA TRP A 22 38.41 -21.05 2.27
C TRP A 22 37.87 -19.62 2.31
N ARG A 23 38.66 -18.64 1.82
CA ARG A 23 38.22 -17.24 1.71
C ARG A 23 36.98 -17.09 0.82
N ILE A 24 36.93 -17.80 -0.31
CA ILE A 24 35.78 -17.77 -1.22
C ILE A 24 34.54 -18.39 -0.56
N ILE A 25 34.70 -19.50 0.16
CA ILE A 25 33.59 -20.16 0.87
C ILE A 25 33.00 -19.23 1.93
N ILE A 26 33.84 -18.64 2.78
CA ILE A 26 33.38 -17.66 3.78
C ILE A 26 32.67 -16.49 3.11
N PHE A 27 33.22 -15.99 1.99
CA PHE A 27 32.61 -14.89 1.24
C PHE A 27 31.19 -15.26 0.74
N VAL A 28 31.03 -16.42 0.11
CA VAL A 28 29.73 -16.89 -0.40
C VAL A 28 28.76 -17.19 0.73
N SER A 29 29.22 -17.79 1.84
CA SER A 29 28.40 -18.03 3.02
C SER A 29 27.91 -16.72 3.65
N LEU A 30 28.77 -15.71 3.75
CA LEU A 30 28.38 -14.38 4.23
C LEU A 30 27.36 -13.74 3.28
N LEU A 31 27.57 -13.85 1.97
CA LEU A 31 26.66 -13.33 0.96
C LEU A 31 25.27 -13.99 1.06
N ALA A 32 25.24 -15.30 1.28
CA ALA A 32 24.01 -16.05 1.47
C ALA A 32 23.25 -15.59 2.73
N LEU A 33 23.97 -15.36 3.84
CA LEU A 33 23.37 -14.81 5.07
C LEU A 33 22.78 -13.42 4.84
N ILE A 34 23.49 -12.54 4.13
CA ILE A 34 23.00 -11.20 3.78
C ILE A 34 21.74 -11.30 2.92
N MET A 35 21.71 -12.23 1.96
CA MET A 35 20.56 -12.43 1.07
C MET A 35 19.33 -12.92 1.85
N ILE A 36 19.50 -13.89 2.75
CA ILE A 36 18.41 -14.39 3.61
C ILE A 36 17.87 -13.25 4.49
N TYR A 37 18.78 -12.49 5.13
CA TYR A 37 18.40 -11.37 5.99
C TYR A 37 17.65 -10.27 5.21
N SER A 38 18.15 -9.91 4.03
CA SER A 38 17.53 -8.90 3.17
C SER A 38 16.16 -9.36 2.66
N GLY A 39 16.02 -10.64 2.30
CA GLY A 39 14.75 -11.23 1.88
C GLY A 39 13.67 -11.07 2.95
N HIS A 40 14.00 -11.42 4.19
CA HIS A 40 13.04 -11.31 5.29
C HIS A 40 12.65 -9.85 5.60
N SER A 41 13.57 -8.90 5.45
CA SER A 41 13.25 -7.46 5.58
C SER A 41 12.28 -6.98 4.49
N ALA A 42 12.45 -7.48 3.26
CA ALA A 42 11.56 -7.16 2.15
C ALA A 42 10.16 -7.74 2.37
N GLU A 43 10.05 -8.98 2.83
CA GLU A 43 8.77 -9.62 3.17
C GLU A 43 7.97 -8.80 4.19
N ASN A 44 8.62 -8.37 5.27
CA ASN A 44 7.97 -7.56 6.31
C ASN A 44 7.47 -6.21 5.77
N LYS A 45 8.21 -5.60 4.84
CA LYS A 45 7.78 -4.35 4.17
C LYS A 45 6.58 -4.60 3.26
N ILE A 46 6.56 -5.71 2.51
CA ILE A 46 5.45 -6.07 1.63
C ILE A 46 4.18 -6.28 2.45
N PHE A 47 4.25 -7.02 3.57
CA PHE A 47 3.11 -7.22 4.46
C PHE A 47 2.59 -5.89 5.02
N LYS A 48 3.50 -5.00 5.44
CA LYS A 48 3.13 -3.65 5.89
C LYS A 48 2.43 -2.85 4.78
N ILE A 49 2.94 -2.88 3.55
CA ILE A 49 2.34 -2.20 2.40
C ILE A 49 0.92 -2.73 2.14
N ALA A 50 0.73 -4.05 2.18
CA ALA A 50 -0.59 -4.67 2.00
C ALA A 50 -1.59 -4.16 3.05
N LYS A 51 -1.20 -4.15 4.33
CA LYS A 51 -2.02 -3.62 5.43
C LYS A 51 -2.34 -2.14 5.26
N LEU A 52 -1.37 -1.32 4.86
CA LEU A 52 -1.61 0.10 4.62
C LEU A 52 -2.58 0.32 3.45
N ASN A 53 -2.49 -0.48 2.40
CA ASN A 53 -3.37 -0.38 1.25
C ASN A 53 -4.82 -0.78 1.60
N GLU A 54 -4.98 -1.79 2.45
CA GLU A 54 -6.29 -2.16 3.02
C GLU A 54 -6.92 -0.98 3.76
N ASN A 55 -6.18 -0.34 4.66
CA ASN A 55 -6.65 0.85 5.39
C ASN A 55 -7.03 2.01 4.44
N ILE A 56 -6.25 2.25 3.37
CA ILE A 56 -6.56 3.29 2.38
C ILE A 56 -7.89 2.98 1.68
N ASN A 57 -8.12 1.71 1.32
CA ASN A 57 -9.37 1.30 0.68
C ASN A 57 -10.56 1.43 1.63
N GLU A 58 -10.39 1.08 2.91
CA GLU A 58 -11.42 1.26 3.93
C GLU A 58 -11.82 2.73 4.09
N LEU A 59 -10.85 3.63 4.28
CA LEU A 59 -11.12 5.08 4.37
C LEU A 59 -11.78 5.63 3.10
N LYS A 60 -11.37 5.14 1.93
CA LYS A 60 -11.96 5.56 0.65
C LYS A 60 -13.42 5.11 0.54
N ASN A 61 -13.73 3.90 0.97
CA ASN A 61 -15.10 3.39 0.99
C ASN A 61 -15.96 4.23 1.96
N GLU A 62 -15.47 4.50 3.16
CA GLU A 62 -16.16 5.36 4.13
C GLU A 62 -16.43 6.76 3.57
N PHE A 63 -15.45 7.36 2.89
CA PHE A 63 -15.62 8.66 2.25
C PHE A 63 -16.69 8.64 1.15
N ILE A 64 -16.72 7.59 0.31
CA ILE A 64 -17.71 7.44 -0.75
C ILE A 64 -19.11 7.29 -0.15
N ASP A 65 -19.27 6.47 0.89
CA ASP A 65 -20.53 6.25 1.58
C ASP A 65 -21.05 7.55 2.20
N LYS A 66 -20.19 8.27 2.93
CA LYS A 66 -20.55 9.57 3.52
C LYS A 66 -20.86 10.63 2.49
N ARG A 67 -20.13 10.68 1.38
CA ARG A 67 -20.44 11.58 0.26
C ARG A 67 -21.81 11.25 -0.34
N SER A 68 -22.13 9.98 -0.54
CA SER A 68 -23.41 9.53 -1.07
C SER A 68 -24.55 9.95 -0.13
N GLU A 69 -24.39 9.73 1.17
CA GLU A 69 -25.33 10.16 2.21
C GLU A 69 -25.60 11.67 2.14
N LEU A 70 -24.55 12.49 2.05
CA LEU A 70 -24.67 13.94 1.92
C LEU A 70 -25.39 14.38 0.65
N ILE A 71 -25.11 13.74 -0.49
CA ILE A 71 -25.80 14.03 -1.75
C ILE A 71 -27.29 13.72 -1.62
N GLN A 72 -27.63 12.59 -1.01
CA GLN A 72 -29.02 12.24 -0.76
C GLN A 72 -29.72 13.25 0.17
N LEU A 73 -29.04 13.75 1.20
CA LEU A 73 -29.60 14.76 2.10
C LEU A 73 -29.78 16.12 1.43
N LYS A 74 -28.87 16.51 0.52
CA LYS A 74 -28.94 17.78 -0.24
C LYS A 74 -29.86 17.72 -1.45
N MET A 75 -30.46 16.57 -1.74
CA MET A 75 -31.30 16.38 -2.91
C MET A 75 -32.54 17.27 -2.82
N GLU A 76 -32.71 18.13 -3.82
CA GLU A 76 -33.78 19.14 -3.87
C GLU A 76 -35.17 18.50 -3.74
N SER A 77 -35.41 17.35 -4.38
CA SER A 77 -36.68 16.62 -4.24
C SER A 77 -36.94 16.17 -2.80
N LYS A 78 -35.93 15.68 -2.07
CA LYS A 78 -36.06 15.32 -0.65
C LYS A 78 -36.30 16.55 0.23
N ILE A 79 -35.62 17.66 -0.06
CA ILE A 79 -35.78 18.92 0.67
C ILE A 79 -37.19 19.48 0.44
N SER A 80 -37.66 19.55 -0.81
CA SER A 80 -39.00 20.03 -1.18
C SER A 80 -40.10 19.16 -0.57
N LEU A 81 -39.98 17.83 -0.65
CA LEU A 81 -40.90 16.91 0.05
C LEU A 81 -40.91 17.17 1.56
N LYS A 82 -39.74 17.32 2.18
CA LYS A 82 -39.65 17.58 3.61
C LYS A 82 -40.19 18.96 3.98
N LEU A 83 -40.11 19.98 3.12
CA LEU A 83 -40.60 21.34 3.40
C LEU A 83 -42.06 21.58 2.97
N SER A 84 -42.70 20.61 2.29
CA SER A 84 -44.10 20.70 1.86
C SER A 84 -45.10 20.99 2.99
N HIS A 85 -44.84 20.47 4.20
CA HIS A 85 -45.69 20.75 5.37
C HIS A 85 -45.61 22.20 5.89
N LEU A 86 -44.60 22.96 5.45
CA LEU A 86 -44.41 24.38 5.79
C LEU A 86 -44.91 25.30 4.68
N ASP A 87 -45.55 24.75 3.63
CA ASP A 87 -46.03 25.48 2.45
C ASP A 87 -44.92 26.26 1.72
N LEU A 88 -43.68 25.76 1.82
CA LEU A 88 -42.49 26.34 1.19
C LEU A 88 -42.23 25.66 -0.17
N GLU A 89 -42.24 26.47 -1.23
CA GLU A 89 -41.95 26.01 -2.60
C GLU A 89 -40.52 26.36 -3.04
N PRO A 90 -39.96 25.59 -4.00
CA PRO A 90 -38.69 25.94 -4.62
C PRO A 90 -38.73 27.32 -5.28
N ALA A 91 -37.66 28.09 -5.14
CA ALA A 91 -37.57 29.40 -5.77
C ALA A 91 -37.41 29.26 -7.29
N ASN A 92 -38.41 29.70 -8.06
CA ASN A 92 -38.34 29.76 -9.53
C ASN A 92 -37.34 30.80 -10.07
N LYS A 93 -36.84 31.69 -9.22
CA LYS A 93 -35.96 32.81 -9.59
C LYS A 93 -34.69 32.74 -8.75
N PRO A 94 -33.51 33.01 -9.34
CA PRO A 94 -32.25 33.02 -8.58
C PRO A 94 -32.25 34.10 -7.49
N PRO A 95 -31.52 33.89 -6.38
CA PRO A 95 -31.45 34.85 -5.29
C PRO A 95 -30.80 36.16 -5.75
N ILE A 96 -31.37 37.27 -5.30
CA ILE A 96 -30.90 38.62 -5.63
C ILE A 96 -29.85 39.03 -4.61
N LYS A 97 -28.66 39.46 -5.05
CA LYS A 97 -27.64 39.99 -4.16
C LYS A 97 -28.10 41.35 -3.64
N ILE A 98 -28.39 41.44 -2.35
CA ILE A 98 -28.67 42.72 -1.69
C ILE A 98 -27.33 43.43 -1.49
N VAL A 99 -27.14 44.57 -2.15
CA VAL A 99 -25.99 45.45 -1.96
C VAL A 99 -26.50 46.71 -1.27
N TYR A 100 -25.93 47.02 -0.10
CA TYR A 100 -26.23 48.25 0.64
C TYR A 100 -25.12 49.26 0.30
N GLU A 101 -25.46 50.33 -0.43
CA GLU A 101 -24.60 51.50 -0.58
C GLU A 101 -24.87 52.45 0.58
N ASN A 102 -23.78 52.97 1.16
CA ASN A 102 -23.80 54.02 2.18
C ASN A 102 -23.24 55.31 1.56
#